data_AF-A0A2G6PWB2-F1
#
_entry.id   AF-A0A2G6PWB2-F1
#
_cell.length_a   1.000
_cell.length_b   1.000
_cell.length_c   1.000
_cell.angle_alpha   90.00
_cell.angle_beta   90.00
_cell.angle_gamma   90.00
#
_symmetry.space_group_name_H-M   'P 1'
#
loop_
_entity.id
_entity.type
_entity.pdbx_description
1 polymer ?
#
loop_
_entity_poly.entity_id
_entity_poly.type
_entity_poly.pdbx_seq_one_letter_code
_entity_poly.pdbx_strand_id
1 'polypeptide(L)' 'MLDVYVNAARFYEDFSEIRMVGVDETSVAKGHEYITLFVDMEKKRTIHISDGKGS' A
#
# COMPACT_ATOMS: atom_id res chain seq x y z
N MET A 1 1.13 -9.33 17.03
CA MET A 1 0.68 -10.74 16.74
C MET A 1 0.10 -10.83 15.35
N LEU A 2 -0.74 -9.86 14.94
CA LEU A 2 -1.24 -9.77 13.56
C LEU A 2 -0.11 -9.65 12.52
N ASP A 3 0.98 -8.97 12.89
CA ASP A 3 2.16 -8.74 12.04
C ASP A 3 2.78 -10.03 11.51
N VAL A 4 2.74 -11.11 12.28
CA VAL A 4 3.27 -12.42 11.86
C VAL A 4 2.48 -12.96 10.67
N TYR A 5 1.15 -12.88 10.74
CA TYR A 5 0.27 -13.33 9.65
C TYR A 5 0.36 -12.41 8.44
N VAL A 6 0.45 -11.10 8.65
CA VAL A 6 0.61 -10.12 7.58
C VAL A 6 1.94 -10.34 6.85
N ASN A 7 3.05 -10.49 7.58
CA ASN A 7 4.36 -10.73 6.97
C ASN A 7 4.42 -12.07 6.24
N ALA A 8 3.81 -13.12 6.80
CA ALA A 8 3.71 -14.41 6.13
C ALA A 8 2.94 -14.31 4.81
N ALA A 9 1.80 -13.60 4.79
CA ALA A 9 1.03 -13.39 3.56
C ALA A 9 1.83 -12.60 2.51
N ARG A 10 2.48 -11.50 2.91
CA ARG A 10 3.29 -10.65 2.02
C ARG A 10 4.51 -11.37 1.45
N PHE A 11 5.09 -12.32 2.17
CA PHE A 11 6.24 -13.09 1.68
C PHE A 11 5.91 -13.92 0.43
N TYR A 12 4.66 -14.37 0.30
CA TYR A 12 4.19 -15.13 -0.85
C TYR A 12 3.51 -14.28 -1.93
N GLU A 13 3.49 -12.95 -1.78
CA GLU A 13 2.95 -12.09 -2.82
C GLU A 13 3.91 -11.99 -4.01
N ASP A 14 3.36 -12.26 -5.21
CA ASP A 14 4.04 -11.98 -6.47
C ASP A 14 3.41 -10.77 -7.16
N PHE A 15 4.27 -9.86 -7.59
CA PHE A 15 3.94 -8.62 -8.28
C PHE A 15 4.54 -8.55 -9.70
N SER A 16 5.14 -9.65 -10.18
CA SER A 16 5.81 -9.73 -11.49
C SER A 16 4.90 -9.39 -12.69
N GLU A 17 3.60 -9.60 -12.56
CA GLU A 17 2.61 -9.34 -13.60
C GLU A 17 2.04 -7.91 -13.59
N ILE A 18 2.41 -7.06 -12.63
CA ILE A 18 1.85 -5.71 -12.55
C ILE A 18 2.37 -4.86 -13.70
N ARG A 19 1.45 -4.32 -14.50
CA ARG A 19 1.78 -3.49 -15.67
C ARG A 19 1.53 -2.01 -15.46
N MET A 20 0.62 -1.67 -14.54
CA MET A 20 0.23 -0.28 -14.26
C MET A 20 0.00 -0.08 -12.77
N VAL A 21 0.79 0.83 -12.19
CA VAL A 21 0.69 1.23 -10.79
C VAL A 21 0.10 2.62 -10.70
N GLY A 22 -0.98 2.76 -9.94
CA GLY A 22 -1.53 4.03 -9.50
C GLY A 22 -0.91 4.43 -8.17
N VAL A 23 -0.63 5.72 -8.02
CA VAL A 23 -0.12 6.31 -6.78
C VAL A 23 -1.05 7.44 -6.38
N ASP A 24 -1.48 7.42 -5.13
CA ASP A 24 -2.32 8.45 -4.54
C ASP A 24 -1.85 8.73 -3.10
N GLU A 25 -2.01 9.97 -2.63
CA GLU A 25 -1.73 10.35 -1.24
C GLU A 25 -3.01 10.84 -0.57
N THR A 26 -3.35 10.22 0.56
CA THR A 26 -4.58 10.55 1.29
C THR A 26 -4.31 10.67 2.78
N SER A 27 -5.13 11.47 3.46
CA SER A 27 -5.03 11.67 4.91
C SER A 27 -5.63 10.48 5.67
N VAL A 28 -4.87 9.88 6.59
CA VAL A 28 -5.36 8.80 7.47
C VAL A 28 -6.41 9.33 8.45
N ALA A 29 -6.20 10.54 8.95
CA ALA A 29 -7.07 11.22 9.89
C ALA A 29 -7.03 12.74 9.68
N LYS A 30 -7.94 13.47 10.33
CA LYS A 30 -7.85 14.94 10.41
C LYS A 30 -6.58 15.31 11.16
N GLY A 31 -5.71 16.13 10.58
CA GLY A 31 -4.49 16.59 11.25
C GLY A 31 -3.20 16.46 10.45
N HIS A 32 -3.26 16.32 9.12
CA HIS A 32 -2.08 16.26 8.26
C HIS A 32 -1.21 14.98 8.43
N GLU A 33 -1.81 13.87 8.88
CA GLU A 33 -1.21 12.55 8.79
C GLU A 33 -1.57 11.93 7.43
N TYR A 34 -0.57 11.77 6.55
CA TYR A 34 -0.76 11.28 5.20
C TYR A 34 -0.18 9.88 5.03
N ILE A 35 -0.79 9.10 4.14
CA ILE A 35 -0.24 7.85 3.62
C ILE A 35 -0.23 7.89 2.10
N THR A 36 0.82 7.31 1.52
CA THR A 36 0.90 7.06 0.09
C THR A 36 0.44 5.64 -0.21
N LEU A 37 -0.55 5.51 -1.10
CA LEU A 37 -1.10 4.25 -1.57
C LEU A 37 -0.50 3.89 -2.92
N PHE A 38 -0.06 2.63 -3.06
CA PHE A 38 0.32 2.04 -4.34
C PHE A 38 -0.71 0.98 -4.73
N VAL A 39 -1.30 1.14 -5.90
CA VAL A 39 -2.45 0.33 -6.35
C VAL A 39 -2.13 -0.32 -7.69
N ASP A 40 -2.35 -1.63 -7.80
CA ASP A 40 -2.42 -2.32 -9.09
C ASP A 40 -3.71 -1.88 -9.79
N MET A 41 -3.56 -1.13 -10.89
CA MET A 41 -4.70 -0.52 -11.59
C MET A 41 -5.53 -1.54 -12.38
N GLU A 42 -4.93 -2.67 -12.76
CA GLU A 42 -5.63 -3.73 -13.49
C GLU A 42 -6.44 -4.59 -12.53
N LYS A 43 -5.80 -5.08 -11.45
CA LYS A 43 -6.46 -5.93 -10.43
C LYS A 43 -7.24 -5.12 -9.38
N LYS A 44 -7.14 -3.78 -9.40
CA LYS A 44 -7.81 -2.84 -8.49
C LYS A 44 -7.57 -3.15 -7.01
N ARG A 45 -6.32 -3.45 -6.66
CA ARG A 45 -5.91 -3.80 -5.28
C ARG A 45 -4.73 -2.95 -4.82
N THR A 46 -4.73 -2.57 -3.55
CA THR A 46 -3.58 -1.94 -2.91
C THR A 46 -2.48 -2.98 -2.70
N ILE A 47 -1.27 -2.68 -3.16
CA ILE A 47 -0.10 -3.57 -3.06
C ILE A 47 0.92 -3.07 -2.04
N HIS A 48 0.90 -1.77 -1.74
CA HIS A 48 1.77 -1.19 -0.73
C HIS A 48 1.20 0.12 -0.17
N ILE A 49 1.54 0.40 1.07
CA ILE A 49 1.24 1.66 1.76
C ILE A 49 2.54 2.14 2.41
N SER A 50 2.85 3.42 2.22
CA SER A 50 4.00 4.08 2.82
C SER A 50 3.56 5.31 3.61
N ASP A 51 4.34 5.71 4.60
CA ASP A 51 4.12 6.95 5.33
C ASP A 51 4.21 8.14 4.38
N GLY A 52 3.35 9.13 4.57
CA GLY A 52 3.30 10.33 3.75
C GLY A 52 4.44 11.30 4.06
N LYS A 53 4.55 12.34 3.24
CA LYS A 53 5.60 13.35 3.42
C LYS A 53 5.29 14.24 4.64
N GLY A 54 6.14 14.16 5.68
CA GLY A 54 6.06 15.05 6.85
C GLY A 54 5.31 14.49 8.06
N SER A 55 5.03 13.18 8.07
CA SER A 55 4.71 12.40 9.27
C SER A 55 5.93 12.15 10.15
#